data_AF-A0A7K4X045-F1
#
_entry.id   AF-A0A7K4X045-F1
#
_cell.length_a   1.000
_cell.length_b   1.000
_cell.length_c   1.000
_cell.angle_alpha   90.00
_cell.angle_beta   90.00
_cell.angle_gamma   90.00
#
_symmetry.space_group_name_H-M   'P 1'
#
loop_
_entity.id
_entity.type
_entity.pdbx_description
1 polymer ?
#
loop_
_entity_poly.entity_id
_entity_poly.type
_entity_poly.pdbx_seq_one_letter_code
_entity_poly.pdbx_strand_id
1 'polypeptide(L)'
;VTLDPSTAHPQLVVAPDGSSVRWEPPQVPPGEGLSPPDPPDPLDPSEPSVLGRPGVSAGRCCWDVEVAPEGSWALGVVGEPPESGTPPGQSPPCAGGDLWSMGLCQGQVWALTGRERVPLARVRVPRRVRVSLDHDGGRVAFFDADSRALIFAFPAASFGGRGVRP
;
A
#
# COMPACT_ATOMS: atom_id res chain seq x y z
N VAL A 1 5.61 -8.82 9.25
CA VAL A 1 6.06 -7.94 8.17
C VAL A 1 6.98 -6.90 8.78
N THR A 2 8.12 -6.63 8.16
CA THR A 2 9.03 -5.54 8.51
C THR A 2 9.26 -4.68 7.28
N LEU A 3 9.18 -3.37 7.43
CA LEU A 3 9.41 -2.42 6.35
C LEU A 3 10.89 -2.39 5.97
N ASP A 4 11.14 -2.21 4.67
CA ASP A 4 12.46 -2.23 4.07
C ASP A 4 12.94 -0.81 3.76
N PRO A 5 13.81 -0.21 4.60
CA PRO A 5 14.22 1.18 4.45
C PRO A 5 14.91 1.48 3.12
N SER A 6 15.52 0.49 2.47
CA SER A 6 16.17 0.71 1.15
C SER A 6 15.16 0.93 0.02
N THR A 7 13.88 0.66 0.26
CA THR A 7 12.79 0.88 -0.72
C THR A 7 11.92 2.08 -0.35
N ALA A 8 12.17 2.73 0.78
CA ALA A 8 11.35 3.82 1.25
C ALA A 8 11.55 5.06 0.39
N HIS A 9 10.45 5.72 0.05
CA HIS A 9 10.48 7.07 -0.49
C HIS A 9 11.28 8.00 0.46
N PRO A 10 12.08 8.96 -0.04
CA PRO A 10 12.91 9.82 0.81
C PRO A 10 12.17 10.60 1.91
N GLN A 11 10.86 10.80 1.74
CA GLN A 11 9.99 11.49 2.71
C GLN A 11 9.27 10.52 3.66
N LEU A 12 9.53 9.22 3.57
CA LEU A 12 9.01 8.21 4.48
C LEU A 12 10.11 7.77 5.43
N VAL A 13 9.90 8.02 6.72
CA VAL A 13 10.82 7.63 7.78
C VAL A 13 10.34 6.33 8.41
N VAL A 14 11.12 5.27 8.20
CA VAL A 14 10.90 3.96 8.81
C VAL A 14 11.53 3.94 10.21
N ALA A 15 10.80 3.43 11.20
CA ALA A 15 11.30 3.28 12.57
C ALA A 15 12.47 2.28 12.64
N PRO A 16 13.37 2.37 13.65
CA PRO A 16 14.54 1.49 13.75
C PRO A 16 14.22 -0.01 13.81
N ASP A 17 13.03 -0.36 14.32
CA ASP A 17 12.54 -1.74 14.42
C ASP A 17 11.86 -2.23 13.13
N GLY A 18 11.72 -1.37 12.12
CA GLY A 18 11.05 -1.67 10.85
C GLY A 18 9.55 -1.88 10.97
N SER A 19 8.92 -1.54 12.10
CA SER A 19 7.49 -1.82 12.35
C SER A 19 6.56 -0.69 11.91
N SER A 20 7.10 0.52 11.79
CA SER A 20 6.31 1.74 11.63
C SER A 20 6.92 2.64 10.55
N VAL A 21 6.07 3.38 9.85
CA VAL A 21 6.48 4.41 8.89
C VAL A 21 5.66 5.67 9.12
N ARG A 22 6.29 6.83 8.94
CA ARG A 22 5.61 8.11 8.93
C ARG A 22 6.09 8.97 7.77
N TRP A 23 5.21 9.83 7.30
CA TRP A 23 5.57 10.90 6.38
C TRP A 23 6.28 12.03 7.13
N GLU A 24 7.42 12.46 6.61
CA GLU A 24 8.12 13.66 7.05
C GLU A 24 8.07 14.68 5.90
N PRO A 25 7.30 15.77 6.01
CA PRO A 25 7.25 16.78 4.97
C PRO A 25 8.64 17.38 4.77
N PRO A 26 8.99 17.74 3.52
CA PRO A 26 10.28 18.36 3.28
C PRO A 26 10.34 19.67 4.07
N GLN A 27 11.51 19.99 4.61
CA GLN A 27 11.71 21.28 5.26
C GLN A 27 11.74 22.39 4.20
N VAL A 28 10.57 22.81 3.74
CA VAL A 28 10.42 23.95 2.85
C VAL A 28 10.46 25.22 3.72
N PRO A 29 11.25 26.25 3.35
CA PRO A 29 11.18 27.54 4.01
C PRO A 29 9.75 28.09 3.98
N PRO A 30 9.29 28.77 5.04
CA PRO A 30 7.94 29.33 5.06
C PRO A 30 7.82 30.41 3.96
N GLY A 31 7.02 30.16 2.92
CA GLY A 31 6.80 31.14 1.86
C GLY A 31 6.15 30.63 0.58
N GLU A 32 6.26 29.34 0.25
CA GLU A 32 5.67 28.80 -0.98
C GLU A 32 4.34 28.12 -0.67
N GLY A 33 3.24 28.82 -0.95
CA GLY A 33 1.89 28.29 -0.84
C GLY A 33 1.69 27.15 -1.83
N LEU A 34 1.69 25.92 -1.33
CA LEU A 34 1.27 24.77 -2.12
C LEU A 34 -0.27 24.77 -2.13
N SER A 35 -0.86 25.18 -3.24
CA SER A 35 -2.24 24.84 -3.58
C SER A 35 -2.45 23.33 -3.38
N PRO A 36 -3.64 22.86 -2.93
CA PRO A 36 -3.88 21.44 -2.81
C PRO A 36 -3.67 20.79 -4.19
N PRO A 37 -2.69 19.88 -4.36
CA PRO A 37 -2.58 19.15 -5.60
C PRO A 37 -3.84 18.30 -5.79
N ASP A 38 -4.25 18.10 -7.04
CA ASP A 38 -5.22 17.07 -7.41
C ASP A 38 -4.86 15.72 -6.75
N PRO A 39 -5.84 14.82 -6.50
CA PRO A 39 -5.52 13.51 -5.97
C PRO A 39 -4.50 12.83 -6.89
N PRO A 40 -3.30 12.47 -6.39
CA PRO A 40 -2.23 11.97 -7.23
C PRO A 40 -2.62 10.65 -7.90
N ASP A 41 -2.10 10.40 -9.12
CA ASP A 41 -2.35 9.17 -9.87
C ASP A 41 -1.91 7.97 -9.02
N PRO A 42 -2.81 7.00 -8.71
CA PRO A 42 -2.49 5.88 -7.82
C PRO A 42 -1.40 4.94 -8.35
N LEU A 43 -1.11 5.01 -9.65
CA LEU A 43 -0.04 4.25 -10.31
C LEU A 43 1.16 5.15 -10.62
N ASP A 44 1.15 6.41 -10.18
CA ASP A 44 2.30 7.28 -10.32
C ASP A 44 3.48 6.66 -9.57
N PRO A 45 4.60 6.36 -10.26
CA PRO A 45 5.82 5.91 -9.61
C PRO A 45 6.40 6.93 -8.59
N SER A 46 5.86 8.16 -8.53
CA SER A 46 6.19 9.18 -7.55
C SER A 46 5.37 9.08 -6.25
N GLU A 47 4.31 8.25 -6.20
CA GLU A 47 3.54 8.07 -4.97
C GLU A 47 4.43 7.48 -3.86
N PRO A 48 4.45 8.12 -2.67
CA PRO A 48 5.38 7.73 -1.63
C PRO A 48 5.00 6.37 -1.03
N SER A 49 5.90 5.41 -1.18
CA SER A 49 5.72 4.04 -0.71
C SER A 49 6.99 3.47 -0.08
N VAL A 50 6.80 2.39 0.67
CA VAL A 50 7.87 1.56 1.23
C VAL A 50 7.38 0.12 1.19
N LEU A 51 8.25 -0.81 0.79
CA LEU A 51 7.88 -2.21 0.68
C LEU A 51 8.16 -2.97 1.98
N GLY A 52 7.32 -3.95 2.30
CA GLY A 52 7.53 -4.90 3.38
C GLY A 52 8.42 -6.07 3.00
N ARG A 53 8.91 -6.79 4.01
CA ARG A 53 9.61 -8.08 3.92
C ARG A 53 9.10 -9.04 5.01
N PRO A 54 9.25 -10.37 4.82
CA PRO A 54 9.65 -11.02 3.57
C PRO A 54 8.55 -10.93 2.50
N GLY A 55 8.93 -11.11 1.24
CA GLY A 55 7.95 -11.38 0.17
C GLY A 55 7.29 -12.75 0.38
N VAL A 56 6.11 -12.92 -0.22
CA VAL A 56 5.28 -14.12 -0.10
C VAL A 56 5.11 -14.74 -1.48
N SER A 57 5.59 -15.97 -1.64
CA SER A 57 5.55 -16.70 -2.92
C SER A 57 4.69 -17.96 -2.89
N ALA A 58 4.12 -18.31 -1.73
CA ALA A 58 3.22 -19.44 -1.56
C ALA A 58 2.41 -19.32 -0.26
N GLY A 59 1.29 -20.02 -0.19
CA GLY A 59 0.49 -20.19 1.01
C GLY A 59 -0.36 -18.98 1.38
N ARG A 60 -0.74 -18.93 2.66
CA ARG A 60 -1.61 -17.90 3.23
C ARG A 60 -0.93 -17.17 4.36
N CYS A 61 -1.02 -15.85 4.37
CA CYS A 61 -0.55 -15.04 5.48
C CYS A 61 -1.48 -13.85 5.72
N CYS A 62 -1.35 -13.27 6.89
CA CYS A 62 -2.01 -12.01 7.20
C CYS A 62 -1.14 -11.19 8.15
N TRP A 63 -1.32 -9.88 8.10
CA TRP A 63 -0.72 -8.95 9.05
C TRP A 63 -1.69 -7.82 9.33
N ASP A 64 -1.54 -7.22 10.50
CA ASP A 64 -2.35 -6.09 10.93
C ASP A 64 -1.51 -4.82 10.86
N VAL A 65 -2.11 -3.75 10.36
CA VAL A 65 -1.50 -2.42 10.27
C VAL A 65 -2.37 -1.46 11.07
N GLU A 66 -1.77 -0.81 12.06
CA GLU A 66 -2.40 0.32 12.73
C GLU A 66 -2.30 1.54 11.80
N VAL A 67 -3.43 2.20 11.56
CA VAL A 67 -3.54 3.29 10.58
C VAL A 67 -3.98 4.58 11.27
N ALA A 68 -3.57 5.71 10.70
CA ALA A 68 -3.98 7.00 11.22
C ALA A 68 -5.50 7.22 11.03
N PRO A 69 -6.21 7.79 12.01
CA PRO A 69 -7.65 8.06 11.91
C PRO A 69 -7.98 9.17 10.91
N GLU A 70 -7.00 9.98 10.54
CA GLU A 70 -7.12 11.15 9.67
C GLU A 70 -5.91 11.24 8.74
N GLY A 71 -5.99 12.14 7.76
CA GLY A 71 -4.95 12.32 6.74
C GLY A 71 -5.10 11.35 5.57
N SER A 72 -3.97 10.95 5.01
CA SER A 72 -3.90 10.04 3.86
C SER A 72 -2.94 8.89 4.15
N TRP A 73 -3.36 7.69 3.80
CA TRP A 73 -2.53 6.49 3.87
C TRP A 73 -3.02 5.46 2.86
N ALA A 74 -2.14 4.56 2.45
CA ALA A 74 -2.46 3.40 1.62
C ALA A 74 -1.70 2.19 2.13
N LEU A 75 -2.28 1.01 1.95
CA LEU A 75 -1.68 -0.27 2.29
C LEU A 75 -2.18 -1.34 1.33
N GLY A 76 -1.40 -2.39 1.13
CA GLY A 76 -1.73 -3.37 0.10
C GLY A 76 -0.67 -4.44 -0.06
N VAL A 77 -0.65 -5.02 -1.26
CA VAL A 77 0.44 -5.84 -1.76
C VAL A 77 0.74 -5.48 -3.19
N VAL A 78 2.01 -5.63 -3.57
CA VAL A 78 2.49 -5.47 -4.94
C VAL A 78 3.13 -6.75 -5.43
N GLY A 79 2.89 -7.13 -6.68
CA GLY A 79 3.61 -8.22 -7.33
C GLY A 79 5.08 -7.90 -7.52
N GLU A 80 5.94 -8.89 -7.28
CA GLU A 80 7.37 -8.73 -7.55
C GLU A 80 7.63 -8.71 -9.07
N PRO A 81 8.56 -7.85 -9.53
CA PRO A 81 8.94 -7.82 -10.93
C PRO A 81 9.56 -9.17 -11.33
N PRO A 82 9.57 -9.50 -12.63
CA PRO A 82 10.24 -10.70 -13.09
C PRO A 82 11.75 -10.59 -12.77
N GLU A 83 12.42 -11.72 -12.50
CA GLU A 83 13.85 -11.77 -12.15
C GLU A 83 14.78 -11.09 -13.18
N SER A 84 14.29 -10.84 -14.40
CA SER A 84 14.97 -10.01 -15.40
C SER A 84 14.80 -8.50 -15.14
N GLY A 85 15.43 -8.03 -14.08
CA GLY A 85 16.02 -6.69 -13.94
C GLY A 85 15.11 -5.46 -14.06
N THR A 86 14.77 -4.85 -12.93
CA THR A 86 14.54 -3.40 -12.88
C THR A 86 15.91 -2.70 -12.88
N PRO A 87 16.22 -1.80 -13.82
CA PRO A 87 17.47 -1.04 -13.81
C PRO A 87 17.62 -0.24 -12.51
N PRO A 88 18.84 -0.12 -11.95
CA PRO A 88 19.05 0.67 -10.74
C PRO A 88 18.63 2.13 -10.99
N GLY A 89 17.78 2.66 -10.10
CA GLY A 89 17.30 4.05 -10.15
C GLY A 89 15.90 4.25 -10.74
N GLN A 90 15.16 3.18 -11.08
CA GLN A 90 13.73 3.29 -11.38
C GLN A 90 12.89 2.96 -10.14
N SER A 91 11.86 3.78 -9.89
CA SER A 91 10.83 3.59 -8.87
C SER A 91 10.20 2.20 -8.93
N PRO A 92 9.62 1.69 -7.81
CA PRO A 92 9.00 0.37 -7.75
C PRO A 92 7.95 0.15 -8.86
N PRO A 93 7.62 -1.13 -9.17
CA PRO A 93 6.94 -1.57 -10.38
C PRO A 93 5.44 -1.23 -10.44
N CYS A 94 5.03 -0.04 -10.01
CA CYS A 94 3.66 0.46 -10.13
C CYS A 94 3.18 0.58 -11.59
N ALA A 95 4.04 0.30 -12.58
CA ALA A 95 3.74 0.47 -14.00
C ALA A 95 2.81 -0.60 -14.63
N GLY A 96 2.38 -1.65 -13.91
CA GLY A 96 1.48 -2.63 -14.50
C GLY A 96 0.77 -3.56 -13.52
N GLY A 97 -0.53 -3.35 -13.33
CA GLY A 97 -1.54 -4.39 -13.04
C GLY A 97 -1.46 -5.16 -11.71
N ASP A 98 -0.34 -5.12 -11.00
CA ASP A 98 -0.03 -6.03 -9.89
C ASP A 98 -0.06 -5.33 -8.53
N LEU A 99 -0.84 -4.24 -8.39
CA LEU A 99 -1.02 -3.51 -7.13
C LEU A 99 -2.43 -3.72 -6.59
N TRP A 100 -2.52 -4.38 -5.43
CA TRP A 100 -3.78 -4.57 -4.70
C TRP A 100 -3.73 -3.70 -3.44
N SER A 101 -4.33 -2.53 -3.51
CA SER A 101 -4.22 -1.51 -2.46
C SER A 101 -5.57 -0.92 -2.07
N MET A 102 -5.69 -0.53 -0.81
CA MET A 102 -6.76 0.31 -0.29
C MET A 102 -6.18 1.40 0.60
N GLY A 103 -6.94 2.46 0.82
CA GLY A 103 -6.43 3.58 1.60
C GLY A 103 -7.49 4.52 2.10
N LEU A 104 -7.02 5.56 2.76
CA LEU A 104 -7.78 6.74 3.16
C LEU A 104 -7.24 7.94 2.41
N CYS A 105 -8.11 8.77 1.87
CA CYS A 105 -7.75 10.08 1.36
C CYS A 105 -8.91 11.05 1.61
N GLN A 106 -8.63 12.22 2.18
CA GLN A 106 -9.64 13.24 2.47
C GLN A 106 -10.86 12.70 3.26
N GLY A 107 -10.61 11.79 4.21
CA GLY A 107 -11.66 11.16 5.03
C GLY A 107 -12.49 10.09 4.32
N GLN A 108 -12.23 9.80 3.05
CA GLN A 108 -12.90 8.77 2.26
C GLN A 108 -12.00 7.53 2.11
N VAL A 109 -12.51 6.38 2.53
CA VAL A 109 -11.85 5.09 2.28
C VAL A 109 -12.04 4.70 0.82
N TRP A 110 -11.01 4.18 0.18
CA TRP A 110 -11.02 3.77 -1.23
C TRP A 110 -10.30 2.44 -1.44
N ALA A 111 -10.60 1.74 -2.54
CA ALA A 111 -9.83 0.59 -3.04
C ALA A 111 -9.36 0.87 -4.48
N LEU A 112 -8.16 0.44 -4.83
CA LEU A 112 -7.61 0.58 -6.18
C LEU A 112 -8.09 -0.57 -7.06
N THR A 113 -9.11 -0.34 -7.88
CA THR A 113 -9.59 -1.37 -8.83
C THR A 113 -9.14 -1.03 -10.23
N GLY A 114 -8.27 -1.86 -10.81
CA GLY A 114 -7.66 -1.58 -12.10
C GLY A 114 -6.70 -0.40 -12.01
N ARG A 115 -7.08 0.75 -12.58
CA ARG A 115 -6.29 1.99 -12.54
C ARG A 115 -7.00 3.15 -11.81
N GLU A 116 -8.08 2.85 -11.08
CA GLU A 116 -8.93 3.88 -10.48
C GLU A 116 -9.13 3.63 -8.97
N ARG A 117 -9.09 4.71 -8.17
CA ARG A 117 -9.48 4.70 -6.76
C ARG A 117 -11.00 4.73 -6.69
N VAL A 118 -11.61 3.60 -6.34
CA VAL A 118 -13.06 3.50 -6.15
C VAL A 118 -13.40 3.79 -4.68
N PRO A 119 -14.25 4.79 -4.39
CA PRO A 119 -14.69 5.08 -3.03
C PRO A 119 -15.51 3.92 -2.44
N LEU A 120 -15.18 3.52 -1.21
CA LEU A 120 -15.95 2.53 -0.46
C LEU A 120 -17.01 3.22 0.40
N ALA A 121 -18.23 3.25 -0.10
CA ALA A 121 -19.35 3.86 0.61
C ALA A 121 -19.66 3.10 1.92
N ARG A 122 -20.02 3.83 2.97
CA ARG A 122 -20.45 3.30 4.29
C ARG A 122 -19.37 2.53 5.06
N VAL A 123 -18.12 2.60 4.65
CA VAL A 123 -16.98 2.11 5.44
C VAL A 123 -16.58 3.22 6.42
N ARG A 124 -16.54 2.89 7.72
CA ARG A 124 -15.96 3.78 8.73
C ARG A 124 -14.44 3.68 8.64
N VAL A 125 -13.72 4.76 8.91
CA VAL A 125 -12.26 4.75 8.95
C VAL A 125 -11.81 3.74 10.03
N PRO A 126 -11.13 2.64 9.66
CA PRO A 126 -10.67 1.64 10.62
C PRO A 126 -9.50 2.21 11.42
N ARG A 127 -9.30 1.72 12.65
CA ARG A 127 -8.08 2.00 13.42
C ARG A 127 -6.96 1.02 13.09
N ARG A 128 -7.34 -0.21 12.73
CA ARG A 128 -6.43 -1.28 12.40
C ARG A 128 -6.99 -2.11 11.26
N VAL A 129 -6.20 -2.30 10.21
CA VAL A 129 -6.58 -3.06 9.03
C VAL A 129 -5.78 -4.36 9.00
N ARG A 130 -6.47 -5.48 8.89
CA ARG A 130 -5.86 -6.77 8.56
C ARG A 130 -5.79 -6.93 7.06
N VAL A 131 -4.59 -7.10 6.53
CA VAL A 131 -4.36 -7.54 5.16
C VAL A 131 -4.29 -9.06 5.17
N SER A 132 -5.13 -9.71 4.38
CA SER A 132 -5.16 -11.15 4.21
C SER A 132 -4.75 -11.49 2.79
N LEU A 133 -3.70 -12.29 2.66
CA LEU A 133 -3.19 -12.79 1.39
C LEU A 133 -3.34 -14.31 1.35
N ASP A 134 -3.97 -14.80 0.29
CA ASP A 134 -3.98 -16.20 -0.09
C ASP A 134 -3.30 -16.30 -1.45
N HIS A 135 -1.99 -16.56 -1.44
CA HIS A 135 -1.16 -16.60 -2.64
C HIS A 135 -1.62 -17.72 -3.57
N ASP A 136 -1.75 -18.94 -3.04
CA ASP A 136 -2.19 -20.12 -3.80
C ASP A 136 -3.60 -19.93 -4.38
N GLY A 137 -4.46 -19.22 -3.65
CA GLY A 137 -5.83 -18.92 -4.06
C GLY A 137 -5.98 -17.66 -4.91
N GLY A 138 -4.93 -16.87 -5.10
CA GLY A 138 -4.99 -15.62 -5.86
C GLY A 138 -5.80 -14.51 -5.20
N ARG A 139 -5.92 -14.49 -3.87
CA ARG A 139 -6.86 -13.57 -3.17
C ARG A 139 -6.15 -12.59 -2.25
N VAL A 140 -6.59 -11.33 -2.30
CA VAL A 140 -6.23 -10.27 -1.37
C VAL A 140 -7.51 -9.68 -0.79
N ALA A 141 -7.59 -9.60 0.54
CA ALA A 141 -8.74 -9.04 1.24
C ALA A 141 -8.31 -8.21 2.45
N PHE A 142 -9.12 -7.22 2.78
CA PHE A 142 -8.91 -6.28 3.87
C PHE A 142 -10.06 -6.36 4.85
N PHE A 143 -9.72 -6.43 6.13
CA PHE A 143 -10.70 -6.50 7.21
C PHE A 143 -10.39 -5.42 8.24
N ASP A 144 -11.43 -4.91 8.89
CA ASP A 144 -11.26 -4.20 10.14
C ASP A 144 -10.81 -5.23 11.19
N ALA A 145 -9.61 -5.06 11.73
CA ALA A 145 -8.97 -6.11 12.55
C ALA A 145 -9.69 -6.30 13.90
N ASP A 146 -10.31 -5.24 14.42
CA ASP A 146 -10.97 -5.26 15.73
C ASP A 146 -12.36 -5.89 15.65
N SER A 147 -13.17 -5.49 14.68
CA SER A 147 -14.53 -6.01 14.45
C SER A 147 -14.57 -7.27 13.59
N ARG A 148 -13.47 -7.59 12.89
CA ARG A 148 -13.35 -8.67 11.89
C ARG A 148 -14.30 -8.50 10.69
N ALA A 149 -14.85 -7.31 10.50
CA ALA A 149 -15.72 -7.01 9.37
C ALA A 149 -14.88 -6.91 8.08
N LEU A 150 -15.40 -7.48 6.98
CA LEU A 150 -14.81 -7.29 5.67
C LEU A 150 -14.93 -5.82 5.25
N ILE A 151 -13.80 -5.20 4.90
CA ILE A 151 -13.76 -3.86 4.31
C ILE A 151 -13.85 -3.99 2.79
N PHE A 152 -12.95 -4.78 2.20
CA PHE A 152 -12.88 -4.95 0.76
C PHE A 152 -12.18 -6.27 0.40
N ALA A 153 -12.58 -6.90 -0.71
CA ALA A 153 -11.90 -8.06 -1.25
C ALA A 153 -11.74 -7.89 -2.76
N PHE A 154 -10.52 -8.13 -3.24
CA PHE A 154 -10.24 -8.13 -4.67
C PHE A 154 -10.79 -9.39 -5.33
N PRO A 155 -11.22 -9.30 -6.61
CA PRO A 155 -11.43 -10.48 -7.44
C PRO A 155 -10.18 -11.35 -7.46
N ALA A 156 -10.35 -12.66 -7.55
CA ALA A 156 -9.22 -13.57 -7.61
C ALA A 156 -8.36 -13.25 -8.84
N ALA A 157 -7.05 -13.14 -8.63
CA ALA A 157 -6.05 -12.87 -9.66
C ALA A 157 -4.92 -13.89 -9.58
N SER A 158 -4.34 -14.26 -10.72
CA SER A 158 -3.16 -15.12 -10.73
C SER A 158 -1.93 -14.27 -10.47
N PHE A 159 -1.14 -14.63 -9.44
CA PHE A 159 0.17 -14.03 -9.20
C PHE A 159 1.26 -14.55 -10.16
N GLY A 160 0.92 -15.43 -11.11
CA GLY A 160 1.85 -15.92 -12.14
C GLY A 160 3.08 -16.64 -11.58
N GLY A 161 2.98 -17.24 -10.39
CA GLY A 161 4.10 -17.87 -9.67
C GLY A 161 5.12 -16.89 -9.09
N ARG A 162 4.85 -15.58 -9.16
CA ARG A 162 5.73 -14.51 -8.64
C ARG A 162 5.47 -14.30 -7.16
N GLY A 163 6.49 -13.84 -6.45
CA GLY A 163 6.30 -13.35 -5.09
C GLY A 163 5.45 -12.07 -5.09
N VAL A 164 4.80 -11.80 -3.97
CA VAL A 164 4.16 -10.52 -3.68
C VAL A 164 4.77 -9.94 -2.42
N ARG A 165 4.91 -8.62 -2.37
CA ARG A 165 5.40 -7.91 -1.20
C ARG A 165 4.30 -7.06 -0.58
N PRO A 166 4.22 -7.00 0.76
CA PRO A 166 3.46 -5.97 1.46
C PRO A 166 3.88 -4.56 1.07
#